data_AF-A0A4Y2PD80-F1
#
_entry.id   AF-A0A4Y2PD80-F1
#
_cell.length_a   1.000
_cell.length_b   1.000
_cell.length_c   1.000
_cell.angle_alpha   90.00
_cell.angle_beta   90.00
_cell.angle_gamma   90.00
#
_symmetry.space_group_name_H-M   'P 1'
#
loop_
_entity.id
_entity.type
_entity.pdbx_description
1 polymer ?
#
loop_
_entity_poly.entity_id
_entity_poly.type
_entity_poly.pdbx_seq_one_letter_code
_entity_poly.pdbx_strand_id
1 'polypeptide(L)'
;LRAPKPKIDNIKKIKSKGLAITLATSEESKKLIEEISNNASLKSKVSIKFPKKRHPSVIVYNINSQIEESEIQEALRKHTQLEKDLTLRFKFKGTSPDNQNWVFEAPAAEFSKLAKINKIPLRRKIHRIGESFHYKRCNFCLTTLKD
;
A
#
# COMPACT_ATOMS: atom_id res chain seq x y z
N LEU A 1 -37.58 20.88 7.41
CA LEU A 1 -37.35 19.43 7.67
C LEU A 1 -35.85 19.25 7.96
N ARG A 2 -35.46 18.76 9.14
CA ARG A 2 -34.05 18.42 9.40
C ARG A 2 -33.71 17.17 8.59
N ALA A 3 -32.60 17.19 7.86
CA ALA A 3 -32.11 16.01 7.17
C ALA A 3 -31.88 14.87 8.19
N PRO A 4 -32.17 13.61 7.82
CA PRO A 4 -31.95 12.47 8.71
C PRO A 4 -30.46 12.35 9.05
N LYS A 5 -30.17 12.30 10.36
CA LYS A 5 -28.79 12.21 10.86
C LYS A 5 -28.11 10.92 10.41
N PRO A 6 -26.79 10.96 10.15
CA PRO A 6 -26.05 9.76 9.79
C PRO A 6 -26.01 8.77 10.96
N LYS A 7 -26.31 7.50 10.69
CA LYS A 7 -26.14 6.39 11.62
C LYS A 7 -24.68 5.97 11.67
N ILE A 8 -24.06 6.18 12.83
CA ILE A 8 -22.67 5.81 13.10
C ILE A 8 -22.64 4.49 13.85
N ASP A 9 -21.92 3.50 13.31
CA ASP A 9 -21.78 2.19 13.96
C ASP A 9 -20.64 2.19 14.98
N ASN A 10 -19.52 2.83 14.63
CA ASN A 10 -18.35 2.88 15.52
C ASN A 10 -17.49 4.12 15.28
N ILE A 11 -16.83 4.60 16.35
CA ILE A 11 -15.85 5.68 16.29
C ILE A 11 -14.61 5.25 17.07
N LYS A 12 -13.46 5.26 16.40
CA LYS A 12 -12.16 4.95 17.00
C LYS A 12 -11.20 6.12 16.86
N LYS A 13 -10.57 6.53 17.96
CA LYS A 13 -9.47 7.50 17.92
C LYS A 13 -8.26 6.86 17.22
N ILE A 14 -7.65 7.60 16.30
CA ILE A 14 -6.43 7.20 15.60
C ILE A 14 -5.29 8.19 15.88
N LYS A 15 -4.08 7.85 15.42
CA LYS A 15 -2.91 8.71 15.58
C LYS A 15 -3.18 10.12 15.01
N SER A 16 -2.42 11.09 15.51
CA SER A 16 -2.47 12.48 15.04
C SER A 16 -3.85 13.15 15.22
N LYS A 17 -4.51 12.89 16.36
CA LYS A 17 -5.84 13.44 16.72
C LYS A 17 -6.95 13.12 15.70
N GLY A 18 -6.77 12.09 14.87
CA GLY A 18 -7.78 11.67 13.91
C GLY A 18 -8.87 10.80 14.52
N LEU A 19 -9.98 10.67 13.79
CA LEU A 19 -11.08 9.75 14.08
C LEU A 19 -11.29 8.83 12.88
N ALA A 20 -11.36 7.52 13.12
CA ALA A 20 -11.86 6.54 12.18
C ALA A 20 -13.32 6.26 12.52
N ILE A 21 -14.20 6.48 11.55
CA ILE A 21 -15.65 6.32 11.71
C ILE A 21 -16.10 5.18 10.81
N THR A 22 -16.83 4.23 11.38
CA THR A 22 -17.47 3.13 10.65
C THR A 22 -18.93 3.46 10.47
N LEU A 23 -19.40 3.33 9.23
CA LEU A 23 -20.76 3.61 8.80
C LEU A 23 -21.27 2.38 8.05
N ALA A 24 -22.55 2.05 8.23
CA ALA A 24 -23.14 0.86 7.64
C ALA A 24 -23.19 0.91 6.11
N THR A 25 -23.37 2.10 5.53
CA THR A 25 -23.55 2.26 4.08
C THR A 25 -22.85 3.50 3.51
N SER A 26 -22.76 3.55 2.18
CA SER A 26 -22.21 4.68 1.43
C SER A 26 -23.10 5.93 1.58
N GLU A 27 -24.41 5.76 1.69
CA GLU A 27 -25.38 6.84 1.87
C GLU A 27 -25.19 7.54 3.21
N GLU A 28 -24.97 6.77 4.28
CA GLU A 28 -24.64 7.30 5.61
C GLU A 28 -23.32 8.08 5.61
N SER A 29 -22.36 7.64 4.80
CA SER A 29 -21.09 8.36 4.56
C SER A 29 -21.30 9.70 3.88
N LYS A 30 -22.15 9.76 2.84
CA LYS A 30 -22.48 11.01 2.15
C LYS A 30 -23.18 12.00 3.08
N LYS A 31 -24.17 11.55 3.85
CA LYS A 31 -24.87 12.39 4.85
C LYS A 31 -23.91 13.01 5.85
N LEU A 32 -22.99 12.23 6.41
CA LEU A 32 -21.99 12.74 7.36
C LEU A 32 -21.07 13.79 6.73
N ILE A 33 -20.65 13.56 5.48
CA ILE A 33 -19.79 14.50 4.74
C ILE A 33 -20.54 15.80 4.45
N GLU A 34 -21.81 15.73 4.07
CA GLU A 34 -22.66 16.89 3.85
C GLU A 34 -22.86 17.69 5.15
N GLU A 35 -23.14 17.02 6.27
CA GLU A 35 -23.27 17.70 7.57
C GLU A 35 -21.98 18.43 7.99
N ILE A 36 -20.82 17.80 7.81
CA ILE A 36 -19.52 18.43 8.10
C ILE A 36 -19.27 19.61 7.14
N SER A 37 -19.63 19.47 5.87
CA SER A 37 -19.41 20.49 4.85
C SER A 37 -20.34 21.69 4.98
N ASN A 38 -21.56 21.47 5.48
CA ASN A 38 -22.55 22.53 5.74
C ASN A 38 -22.29 23.28 7.05
N ASN A 39 -21.44 22.74 7.93
CA ASN A 39 -21.05 23.40 9.16
C ASN A 39 -19.74 24.19 8.95
N ALA A 40 -19.86 25.52 8.85
CA ALA A 40 -18.73 26.42 8.63
C ALA A 40 -17.59 26.27 9.67
N SER A 41 -17.91 25.90 10.92
CA SER A 41 -16.92 25.72 11.97
C SER A 41 -16.12 24.42 11.84
N LEU A 42 -16.68 23.40 11.19
CA LEU A 42 -16.07 22.08 11.01
C LEU A 42 -15.39 21.96 9.64
N LYS A 43 -15.98 22.52 8.59
CA LYS A 43 -15.48 22.46 7.21
C LYS A 43 -14.02 22.90 7.09
N SER A 44 -13.61 23.94 7.82
CA SER A 44 -12.24 24.48 7.79
C SER A 44 -11.26 23.73 8.70
N LYS A 45 -11.75 22.93 9.66
CA LYS A 45 -10.94 22.28 10.70
C LYS A 45 -10.78 20.76 10.50
N VAL A 46 -11.64 20.14 9.70
CA VAL A 46 -11.69 18.69 9.53
C VAL A 46 -11.36 18.33 8.08
N SER A 47 -10.37 17.44 7.91
CA SER A 47 -10.05 16.82 6.63
C SER A 47 -10.61 15.40 6.60
N ILE A 48 -11.53 15.14 5.68
CA ILE A 48 -12.12 13.82 5.49
C ILE A 48 -11.27 13.02 4.51
N LYS A 49 -10.88 11.81 4.90
CA LYS A 49 -10.09 10.89 4.07
C LYS A 49 -10.72 9.51 4.09
N PHE A 50 -10.90 8.94 2.90
CA PHE A 50 -11.34 7.56 2.76
C PHE A 50 -10.13 6.61 2.79
N PRO A 51 -10.27 5.42 3.40
CA PRO A 51 -9.28 4.36 3.24
C PRO A 51 -9.13 4.03 1.74
N LYS A 52 -7.90 4.15 1.22
CA LYS A 52 -7.61 3.76 -0.15
C LYS A 52 -7.28 2.28 -0.19
N LYS A 53 -7.79 1.57 -1.20
CA LYS A 53 -7.27 0.24 -1.55
C LYS A 53 -5.79 0.39 -1.90
N ARG A 54 -4.96 -0.48 -1.32
CA ARG A 54 -3.52 -0.49 -1.60
C ARG A 54 -3.24 -1.49 -2.69
N HIS A 55 -2.38 -1.11 -3.63
CA HIS A 55 -1.79 -2.10 -4.52
C HIS A 55 -0.89 -3.05 -3.72
N PRO A 56 -0.84 -4.34 -4.11
CA PRO A 56 0.10 -5.29 -3.55
C PRO A 56 1.54 -4.84 -3.84
N SER A 57 2.49 -5.51 -3.22
CA SER A 57 3.89 -5.17 -3.38
C SER A 57 4.72 -6.41 -3.65
N VAL A 58 5.67 -6.25 -4.56
CA VAL A 58 6.63 -7.28 -4.95
C VAL A 58 7.99 -6.92 -4.37
N ILE A 59 8.75 -7.92 -3.96
CA ILE A 59 10.10 -7.78 -3.45
C ILE A 59 11.08 -8.52 -4.36
N VAL A 60 12.14 -7.82 -4.77
CA VAL A 60 13.30 -8.40 -5.45
C VAL A 60 14.44 -8.51 -4.45
N TYR A 61 14.90 -9.73 -4.20
CA TYR A 61 15.84 -10.01 -3.12
C TYR A 61 17.30 -9.90 -3.54
N ASN A 62 18.12 -9.42 -2.60
CA ASN A 62 19.59 -9.45 -2.64
C ASN A 62 20.20 -8.89 -3.93
N ILE A 63 19.70 -7.73 -4.38
CA ILE A 63 20.28 -6.95 -5.47
C ILE A 63 21.55 -6.26 -4.96
N ASN A 64 22.65 -6.34 -5.71
CA ASN A 64 23.88 -5.63 -5.35
C ASN A 64 23.64 -4.11 -5.37
N SER A 65 24.21 -3.35 -4.42
CA SER A 65 23.99 -1.92 -4.28
C SER A 65 24.51 -1.08 -5.46
N GLN A 66 25.35 -1.65 -6.32
CA GLN A 66 25.86 -1.03 -7.55
C GLN A 66 24.91 -1.21 -8.75
N ILE A 67 23.78 -1.89 -8.57
CA ILE A 67 22.76 -2.06 -9.60
C ILE A 67 21.74 -0.93 -9.47
N GLU A 68 21.49 -0.24 -10.57
CA GLU A 68 20.51 0.84 -10.62
C GLU A 68 19.08 0.33 -10.71
N GLU A 69 18.12 1.19 -10.34
CA GLU A 69 16.70 0.85 -10.43
C GLU A 69 16.27 0.55 -11.87
N SER A 70 16.78 1.32 -12.83
CA SER A 70 16.52 1.19 -14.27
C SER A 70 16.79 -0.22 -14.78
N GLU A 71 17.91 -0.83 -14.36
CA GLU A 71 18.30 -2.19 -14.72
C GLU A 71 17.34 -3.24 -14.13
N ILE A 72 16.87 -3.03 -12.89
CA ILE A 72 15.89 -3.92 -12.26
C ILE A 72 14.55 -3.83 -13.02
N GLN A 73 14.10 -2.61 -13.33
CA GLN A 73 12.85 -2.38 -14.08
C GLN A 73 12.93 -2.99 -15.48
N GLU A 74 14.07 -2.86 -16.17
CA GLU A 74 14.28 -3.50 -17.47
C GLU A 74 14.19 -5.03 -17.39
N ALA A 75 14.82 -5.65 -16.40
CA ALA A 75 14.72 -7.09 -16.18
C ALA A 75 13.27 -7.51 -15.88
N LEU A 76 12.55 -6.76 -15.06
CA LEU A 76 11.14 -7.03 -14.78
C LEU A 76 10.28 -6.94 -16.05
N ARG A 77 10.42 -5.86 -16.84
CA ARG A 77 9.71 -5.67 -18.11
C ARG A 77 9.97 -6.82 -19.09
N LYS A 78 11.24 -7.18 -19.28
CA LYS A 78 11.66 -8.23 -20.21
C LYS A 78 11.04 -9.59 -19.88
N HIS A 79 10.90 -9.91 -18.59
CA HIS A 79 10.44 -11.22 -18.14
C HIS A 79 8.94 -11.30 -17.82
N THR A 80 8.24 -10.17 -17.69
CA THR A 80 6.81 -10.15 -17.36
C THR A 80 5.93 -9.33 -18.30
N GLN A 81 6.51 -8.70 -19.33
CA GLN A 81 5.79 -7.86 -20.29
C GLN A 81 4.99 -6.76 -19.58
N LEU A 82 5.60 -6.13 -18.58
CA LEU A 82 5.01 -4.96 -17.93
C LEU A 82 4.94 -3.83 -18.94
N GLU A 83 3.76 -3.21 -19.06
CA GLU A 83 3.58 -2.01 -19.90
C GLU A 83 4.23 -0.77 -19.29
N LYS A 84 4.38 -0.75 -17.96
CA LYS A 84 4.91 0.38 -17.19
C LYS A 84 5.78 -0.09 -16.04
N ASP A 85 6.68 0.80 -15.65
CA ASP A 85 7.58 0.59 -14.53
C ASP A 85 6.81 0.54 -13.21
N LEU A 86 7.26 -0.32 -12.31
CA LEU A 86 6.68 -0.43 -10.98
C LEU A 86 7.17 0.73 -10.11
N THR A 87 6.35 1.22 -9.19
CA THR A 87 6.78 2.30 -8.30
C THR A 87 7.63 1.74 -7.17
N LEU A 88 8.89 2.17 -7.04
CA LEU A 88 9.72 1.84 -5.88
C LEU A 88 9.10 2.41 -4.59
N ARG A 89 8.87 1.55 -3.59
CA ARG A 89 8.38 1.97 -2.28
C ARG A 89 9.51 2.20 -1.30
N PHE A 90 10.40 1.23 -1.13
CA PHE A 90 11.54 1.32 -0.24
C PHE A 90 12.57 0.22 -0.52
N LYS A 91 13.76 0.40 0.04
CA LYS A 91 14.86 -0.57 0.03
C LYS A 91 15.27 -0.87 1.46
N PHE A 92 15.77 -2.08 1.72
CA PHE A 92 16.35 -2.44 3.01
C PHE A 92 17.52 -3.41 2.84
N LYS A 93 18.34 -3.59 3.88
CA LYS A 93 19.53 -4.45 3.83
C LYS A 93 19.18 -5.88 3.42
N GLY A 94 19.99 -6.43 2.52
CA GLY A 94 19.96 -7.82 2.10
C GLY A 94 20.73 -8.73 3.05
N THR A 95 21.09 -9.91 2.56
CA THR A 95 21.86 -10.91 3.33
C THR A 95 23.31 -10.51 3.57
N SER A 96 23.84 -9.56 2.81
CA SER A 96 25.19 -9.01 2.99
C SER A 96 25.18 -7.47 2.90
N PRO A 97 26.22 -6.77 3.39
CA PRO A 97 26.27 -5.30 3.41
C PRO A 97 26.08 -4.66 2.03
N ASP A 98 26.62 -5.30 0.98
CA ASP A 98 26.57 -4.81 -0.40
C ASP A 98 25.29 -5.22 -1.14
N ASN A 99 24.37 -5.91 -0.48
CA ASN A 99 23.11 -6.35 -1.07
C ASN A 99 21.93 -5.63 -0.43
N GLN A 100 20.92 -5.36 -1.25
CA GLN A 100 19.69 -4.69 -0.87
C GLN A 100 18.48 -5.48 -1.37
N ASN A 101 17.41 -5.47 -0.60
CA ASN A 101 16.10 -5.93 -1.01
C ASN A 101 15.28 -4.72 -1.45
N TRP A 102 14.64 -4.82 -2.61
CA TRP A 102 13.90 -3.73 -3.22
C TRP A 102 12.42 -4.08 -3.26
N VAL A 103 11.58 -3.20 -2.72
CA VAL A 103 10.12 -3.39 -2.67
C VAL A 103 9.45 -2.42 -3.62
N PHE A 104 8.72 -2.96 -4.58
CA PHE A 104 7.96 -2.21 -5.57
C PHE A 104 6.47 -2.38 -5.36
N GLU A 105 5.71 -1.31 -5.59
CA GLU A 105 4.26 -1.36 -5.73
C GLU A 105 3.89 -1.92 -7.09
N ALA A 106 3.01 -2.92 -7.12
CA ALA A 106 2.55 -3.53 -8.34
C ALA A 106 1.02 -3.52 -8.41
N PRO A 107 0.41 -2.96 -9.47
CA PRO A 107 -1.02 -3.14 -9.72
C PRO A 107 -1.40 -4.62 -9.75
N ALA A 108 -2.65 -4.96 -9.38
CA ALA A 108 -3.05 -6.35 -9.19
C ALA A 108 -2.85 -7.23 -10.44
N ALA A 109 -3.09 -6.68 -11.63
CA ALA A 109 -2.85 -7.34 -12.90
C ALA A 109 -1.36 -7.70 -13.09
N GLU A 110 -0.46 -6.75 -12.81
CA GLU A 110 0.98 -6.94 -12.95
C GLU A 110 1.56 -7.83 -11.86
N PHE A 111 1.07 -7.68 -10.63
CA PHE A 111 1.44 -8.52 -9.51
C PHE A 111 1.19 -10.01 -9.81
N SER A 112 0.06 -10.32 -10.44
CA SER A 112 -0.29 -11.70 -10.83
C SER A 112 0.70 -12.29 -11.84
N LYS A 113 1.30 -11.48 -12.72
CA LYS A 113 2.34 -11.92 -13.65
C LYS A 113 3.67 -12.14 -12.91
N LEU A 114 4.04 -11.20 -12.05
CA LEU A 114 5.27 -11.25 -11.23
C LEU A 114 5.29 -12.44 -10.26
N ALA A 115 4.14 -12.75 -9.66
CA ALA A 115 3.98 -13.89 -8.76
C ALA A 115 4.25 -15.24 -9.44
N LYS A 116 3.97 -15.36 -10.75
CA LYS A 116 4.18 -16.61 -11.51
C LYS A 116 5.65 -16.89 -11.78
N ILE A 117 6.45 -15.85 -12.08
CA ILE A 117 7.84 -16.06 -12.50
C ILE A 117 8.80 -16.33 -11.33
N ASN A 118 8.49 -15.84 -10.13
CA ASN A 118 9.21 -16.03 -8.85
C ASN A 118 10.73 -15.73 -8.83
N LYS A 119 11.38 -15.50 -9.97
CA LYS A 119 12.80 -15.22 -10.16
C LYS A 119 13.00 -14.38 -11.41
N ILE A 120 14.02 -13.53 -11.42
CA ILE A 120 14.50 -12.81 -12.62
C ILE A 120 16.02 -12.93 -12.74
N PRO A 121 16.54 -13.09 -13.97
CA PRO A 121 17.96 -12.94 -14.22
C PRO A 121 18.33 -11.44 -14.31
N LEU A 122 19.41 -11.04 -13.65
CA LEU A 122 19.97 -9.69 -13.65
C LEU A 122 21.49 -9.79 -13.56
N ARG A 123 22.22 -9.13 -14.49
CA ARG A 123 23.70 -9.24 -14.61
C ARG A 123 24.23 -10.68 -14.50
N ARG A 124 23.57 -11.63 -15.18
CA ARG A 124 23.89 -13.08 -15.16
C ARG A 124 23.73 -13.79 -13.81
N LYS A 125 23.12 -13.15 -12.81
CA LYS A 125 22.72 -13.73 -11.54
C LYS A 125 21.21 -13.87 -11.46
N ILE A 126 20.72 -14.95 -10.86
CA ILE A 126 19.28 -15.14 -10.67
C ILE A 126 18.88 -14.56 -9.31
N HIS A 127 17.91 -13.66 -9.32
CA HIS A 127 17.35 -13.03 -8.12
C HIS A 127 15.94 -13.54 -7.87
N ARG A 128 15.63 -13.83 -6.61
CA ARG A 128 14.29 -14.23 -6.20
C ARG A 128 13.35 -13.02 -6.21
N ILE A 129 12.13 -13.27 -6.66
CA ILE A 129 10.98 -12.40 -6.55
C ILE A 129 10.00 -13.03 -5.56
N GLY A 130 9.38 -12.22 -4.71
CA GLY A 130 8.32 -12.66 -3.81
C GLY A 130 7.29 -11.58 -3.56
N GLU A 131 6.27 -11.94 -2.80
CA GLU A 131 5.30 -10.98 -2.28
C GLU A 131 5.86 -10.27 -1.04
N SER A 132 5.66 -8.96 -0.97
CA SER A 132 6.02 -8.14 0.18
C SER A 132 4.78 -7.79 0.99
N PHE A 133 4.63 -8.46 2.13
CA PHE A 133 3.56 -8.17 3.07
C PHE A 133 3.91 -6.95 3.91
N HIS A 134 3.04 -5.95 3.87
CA HIS A 134 3.12 -4.81 4.78
C HIS A 134 2.49 -5.20 6.12
N TYR A 135 3.21 -5.95 6.94
CA TYR A 135 2.74 -6.26 8.28
C TYR A 135 2.68 -4.97 9.11
N LYS A 136 1.50 -4.61 9.61
CA LYS A 136 1.40 -3.72 10.76
C LYS A 136 1.36 -4.61 12.00
N ARG A 137 2.31 -4.42 12.92
CA ARG A 137 2.20 -5.06 14.24
C ARG A 137 0.88 -4.61 14.88
N CYS A 138 0.01 -5.58 15.20
CA CYS A 138 -1.12 -5.32 16.05
C CYS A 138 -0.59 -4.91 17.44
N ASN A 139 -0.81 -3.67 17.86
CA ASN A 139 -0.40 -3.19 19.19
C ASN A 139 -1.07 -3.95 20.35
N PHE A 140 -2.08 -4.78 20.07
CA PHE A 140 -2.81 -5.56 21.06
C PHE A 140 -2.38 -7.04 21.08
N CYS A 141 -1.85 -7.56 19.97
CA CYS A 141 -1.76 -9.01 19.73
C CYS A 141 -0.32 -9.55 19.68
N LEU A 142 0.70 -8.69 19.47
CA LEU A 142 2.08 -9.05 19.10
C LEU A 142 2.22 -9.99 17.88
N THR A 143 1.14 -10.47 17.30
CA THR A 143 1.08 -11.25 16.07
C THR A 143 0.74 -10.37 14.87
N THR A 144 1.42 -10.65 13.76
CA THR A 144 1.27 -9.99 12.46
C THR A 144 -0.10 -10.32 11.85
N LEU A 145 -0.93 -9.29 11.66
CA LEU A 145 -2.18 -9.41 10.89
C LEU A 145 -1.86 -9.24 9.39
N LYS A 146 -2.41 -10.15 8.58
CA LYS A 146 -2.42 -10.06 7.11
C LYS A 146 -3.53 -9.08 6.72
N ASP A 147 -3.18 -8.01 6.00
CA ASP A 147 -4.14 -7.17 5.29
C ASP A 147 -4.49 -7.83 3.95
#